data_AF-A0A7L3WPQ8-F1
#
_entry.id   AF-A0A7L3WPQ8-F1
#
_cell.length_a   1.000
_cell.length_b   1.000
_cell.length_c   1.000
_cell.angle_alpha   90.00
_cell.angle_beta   90.00
_cell.angle_gamma   90.00
#
_symmetry.space_group_name_H-M   'P 1'
#
loop_
_entity.id
_entity.type
_entity.pdbx_description
1 polymer ?
#
loop_
_entity_poly.entity_id
_entity_poly.type
_entity_poly.pdbx_seq_one_letter_code
_entity_poly.pdbx_strand_id
1 'polypeptide(L)'
;YLVDTLAGDPEVLQVEAEAYYEKLLKKSSSTPDVFAVPGGEEVKLEDSCVCFVPLYRNNPTCKLLLLTDPKDKETVLAVYLNQCWWPLEDVIKTADPSRDGLILVQTLGERIVLFVLNYIIFGMLEGSSANDAFFLPHSATECAKILWSNGEAVAFYSVKMKGSLCDGMTSQCYLLPVLDTIFVRRKYRRGGLGMKMLNDFCQSFMAEDALGISCPISAAMYQ
;
A
#
# COMPACT_ATOMS: atom_id res chain seq x y z
N TYR A 1 -16.53 9.67 2.98
CA TYR A 1 -15.50 10.19 2.05
C TYR A 1 -14.47 9.11 1.87
N LEU A 2 -14.35 8.49 0.70
CA LEU A 2 -13.40 7.39 0.49
C LEU A 2 -11.98 7.91 0.25
N VAL A 3 -10.98 7.07 0.52
CA VAL A 3 -9.56 7.47 0.64
C VAL A 3 -8.98 8.05 -0.65
N ASP A 4 -9.53 7.71 -1.80
CA ASP A 4 -9.10 8.24 -3.09
C ASP A 4 -9.56 9.68 -3.37
N THR A 5 -10.50 10.21 -2.56
CA THR A 5 -10.90 11.63 -2.61
C THR A 5 -10.00 12.55 -1.78
N LEU A 6 -8.92 12.01 -1.18
CA LEU A 6 -7.88 12.79 -0.52
C LEU A 6 -7.14 13.67 -1.55
N ALA A 7 -7.72 14.82 -1.84
CA ALA A 7 -7.00 15.95 -2.42
C ALA A 7 -6.23 16.61 -1.27
N GLY A 8 -4.97 16.26 -1.08
CA GLY A 8 -4.24 16.73 0.08
C GLY A 8 -2.73 16.65 -0.04
N ASP A 9 -2.09 17.51 0.73
CA ASP A 9 -0.66 17.50 1.00
C ASP A 9 -0.35 16.39 2.02
N PRO A 10 0.61 15.49 1.78
CA PRO A 10 1.01 14.49 2.76
C PRO A 10 1.41 15.07 4.13
N GLU A 11 1.89 16.31 4.17
CA GLU A 11 2.23 17.00 5.43
C GLU A 11 0.98 17.26 6.29
N VAL A 12 -0.16 17.58 5.67
CA VAL A 12 -1.41 17.83 6.40
C VAL A 12 -1.89 16.55 7.09
N LEU A 13 -1.89 15.42 6.37
CA LEU A 13 -2.26 14.12 6.94
C LEU A 13 -1.37 13.75 8.13
N GLN A 14 -0.08 14.04 8.02
CA GLN A 14 0.88 13.78 9.08
C GLN A 14 0.61 14.65 10.31
N VAL A 15 0.41 15.96 10.14
CA VAL A 15 0.10 16.88 11.25
C VAL A 15 -1.18 16.47 11.98
N GLU A 16 -2.21 16.05 11.24
CA GLU A 16 -3.45 15.54 11.84
C GLU A 16 -3.24 14.24 12.63
N ALA A 17 -2.43 13.32 12.10
CA ALA A 17 -2.11 12.06 12.76
C ALA A 17 -1.25 12.28 14.02
N GLU A 18 -0.28 13.19 13.98
CA GLU A 18 0.54 13.58 15.13
C GLU A 18 -0.31 14.26 16.22
N ALA A 19 -1.20 15.17 15.84
CA ALA A 19 -2.12 15.81 16.78
C ALA A 19 -3.06 14.80 17.45
N TYR A 20 -3.54 13.80 16.71
CA TYR A 20 -4.34 12.71 17.25
C TYR A 20 -3.53 11.84 18.22
N TYR A 21 -2.32 11.44 17.84
CA TYR A 21 -1.44 10.63 18.69
C TYR A 21 -1.09 11.34 20.00
N GLU A 22 -0.80 12.65 19.95
CA GLU A 22 -0.57 13.48 21.14
C GLU A 22 -1.79 13.53 22.07
N LYS A 23 -3.00 13.58 21.50
CA LYS A 23 -4.25 13.50 22.27
C LYS A 23 -4.39 12.13 22.93
N LEU A 24 -4.03 11.05 22.23
CA LEU A 24 -4.06 9.68 22.73
C LEU A 24 -3.14 9.51 23.95
N LEU A 25 -1.90 10.02 23.87
CA LEU A 25 -0.93 10.00 24.96
C LEU A 25 -1.42 10.76 26.21
N LYS A 26 -2.09 11.90 26.02
CA LYS A 26 -2.62 12.73 27.10
C LYS A 26 -3.89 12.17 27.75
N LYS A 27 -4.62 11.29 27.04
CA LYS A 27 -5.92 10.74 27.46
C LYS A 27 -5.87 9.58 28.44
N SER A 28 -4.69 9.23 28.96
CA SER A 28 -4.46 8.06 29.84
C SER A 28 -5.30 8.00 31.14
N SER A 29 -6.10 9.03 31.45
CA SER A 29 -7.05 9.08 32.58
C SER A 29 -8.54 9.14 32.19
N SER A 30 -8.89 9.07 30.90
CA SER A 30 -10.28 9.13 30.39
C SER A 30 -10.75 7.81 29.80
N THR A 31 -12.06 7.65 29.56
CA THR A 31 -12.59 6.46 28.85
C THR A 31 -11.94 6.36 27.46
N PRO A 32 -11.26 5.25 27.13
CA PRO A 32 -10.55 5.12 25.87
C PRO A 32 -11.54 5.16 24.71
N ASP A 33 -11.16 5.86 23.64
CA ASP A 33 -11.92 5.80 22.38
C ASP A 33 -11.85 4.34 21.86
N VAL A 34 -12.90 3.87 21.18
CA VAL A 34 -12.94 2.50 20.65
C VAL A 34 -13.05 2.50 19.13
N PHE A 35 -12.44 1.50 18.51
CA PHE A 35 -12.56 1.22 17.09
C PHE A 35 -13.29 -0.11 16.88
N ALA A 36 -14.41 -0.07 16.17
CA ALA A 36 -15.14 -1.28 15.81
C ALA A 36 -14.49 -1.93 14.58
N VAL A 37 -13.87 -3.08 14.77
CA VAL A 37 -13.33 -3.87 13.66
C VAL A 37 -14.49 -4.45 12.85
N PRO A 38 -14.52 -4.32 11.51
CA PRO A 38 -15.59 -4.89 10.71
C PRO A 38 -15.73 -6.41 10.93
N GLY A 39 -16.88 -6.84 11.47
CA GLY A 39 -17.15 -8.24 11.79
C GLY A 39 -16.38 -8.81 12.99
N GLY A 40 -15.72 -7.96 13.78
CA GLY A 40 -14.89 -8.35 14.92
C GLY A 40 -15.27 -7.66 16.23
N GLU A 41 -14.39 -7.79 17.23
CA GLU A 41 -14.51 -7.12 18.53
C GLU A 41 -14.10 -5.64 18.45
N GLU A 42 -14.59 -4.83 19.39
CA GLU A 42 -14.11 -3.46 19.56
C GLU A 42 -12.69 -3.45 20.14
N VAL A 43 -11.82 -2.66 19.53
CA VAL A 43 -10.45 -2.44 19.97
C VAL A 43 -10.37 -1.12 20.70
N LYS A 44 -9.81 -1.13 21.92
CA LYS A 44 -9.50 0.09 22.64
C LYS A 44 -8.35 0.81 21.97
N LEU A 45 -8.54 2.09 21.68
CA LEU A 45 -7.53 2.95 21.10
C LEU A 45 -6.60 3.40 22.24
N GLU A 46 -5.43 2.80 22.26
CA GLU A 46 -4.35 3.05 23.22
C GLU A 46 -3.05 3.30 22.44
N ASP A 47 -2.12 4.05 23.04
CA ASP A 47 -0.82 4.37 22.43
C ASP A 47 -0.02 3.12 22.07
N SER A 48 -0.14 2.07 22.87
CA SER A 48 0.51 0.77 22.62
C SER A 48 0.02 0.06 21.36
N CYS A 49 -1.14 0.43 20.81
CA CYS A 49 -1.77 -0.21 19.66
C CYS A 49 -1.64 0.61 18.38
N VAL A 50 -0.92 1.74 18.41
CA VAL A 50 -0.74 2.58 17.24
C VAL A 50 0.74 2.79 16.93
N CYS A 51 1.08 2.85 15.64
CA CYS A 51 2.46 3.07 15.22
C CYS A 51 2.54 3.92 13.95
N PHE A 52 3.59 4.74 13.86
CA PHE A 52 3.87 5.51 12.65
C PHE A 52 4.75 4.71 11.69
N VAL A 53 4.33 4.60 10.43
CA VAL A 53 5.07 3.93 9.37
C VAL A 53 5.30 4.90 8.20
N PRO A 54 6.52 5.00 7.63
CA PRO A 54 6.77 5.84 6.47
C PRO A 54 5.93 5.43 5.26
N LEU A 55 5.28 6.38 4.60
CA LEU A 55 4.56 6.15 3.35
C LEU A 55 5.53 5.79 2.20
N TYR A 56 6.74 6.36 2.23
CA TYR A 56 7.75 6.15 1.21
C TYR A 56 9.05 5.67 1.84
N ARG A 57 9.71 4.66 1.25
CA ARG A 57 11.00 4.15 1.77
C ARG A 57 12.13 5.19 1.76
N ASN A 58 12.08 6.13 0.81
CA ASN A 58 13.12 7.14 0.62
C ASN A 58 12.76 8.50 1.22
N ASN A 59 11.63 8.60 1.92
CA ASN A 59 11.23 9.81 2.60
C ASN A 59 10.69 9.48 4.00
N PRO A 60 11.50 9.66 5.06
CA PRO A 60 11.08 9.35 6.42
C PRO A 60 10.14 10.41 7.02
N THR A 61 9.93 11.56 6.36
CA THR A 61 9.06 12.61 6.92
C THR A 61 7.61 12.20 6.81
N CYS A 62 7.15 11.81 5.62
CA CYS A 62 5.76 11.43 5.38
C CYS A 62 5.44 10.06 6.00
N LYS A 63 4.66 10.05 7.08
CA LYS A 63 4.26 8.84 7.82
C LYS A 63 2.74 8.70 7.92
N LEU A 64 2.28 7.46 7.93
CA LEU A 64 0.92 7.08 8.23
C LEU A 64 0.84 6.51 9.65
N LEU A 65 -0.25 6.81 10.37
CA LEU A 65 -0.54 6.22 11.66
C LEU A 65 -1.42 4.98 11.46
N LEU A 66 -0.91 3.84 11.89
CA LEU A 66 -1.58 2.54 11.78
C LEU A 66 -2.13 2.13 13.15
N LEU A 67 -3.25 1.42 13.16
CA LEU A 67 -3.80 0.71 14.32
C LEU A 67 -3.49 -0.79 14.17
N THR A 68 -2.87 -1.38 15.17
CA THR A 68 -2.57 -2.82 15.22
C THR A 68 -3.44 -3.56 16.23
N ASP A 69 -3.60 -4.87 16.05
CA ASP A 69 -4.34 -5.71 16.98
C ASP A 69 -3.59 -5.75 18.34
N PRO A 70 -4.25 -5.46 19.47
CA PRO A 70 -3.64 -5.57 20.78
C PRO A 70 -3.10 -6.97 21.11
N LYS A 71 -3.75 -8.02 20.57
CA LYS A 71 -3.40 -9.43 20.77
C LYS A 71 -2.29 -9.89 19.81
N ASP A 72 -2.22 -9.28 18.63
CA ASP A 72 -1.23 -9.56 17.59
C ASP A 72 -0.72 -8.25 16.96
N LYS A 73 0.44 -7.78 17.43
CA LYS A 73 1.01 -6.50 16.99
C LYS A 73 1.46 -6.49 15.53
N GLU A 74 1.49 -7.64 14.85
CA GLU A 74 1.77 -7.74 13.42
C GLU A 74 0.51 -7.56 12.57
N THR A 75 -0.68 -7.76 13.13
CA THR A 75 -1.93 -7.55 12.41
C THR A 75 -2.32 -6.06 12.42
N VAL A 76 -2.30 -5.42 11.25
CA VAL A 76 -2.82 -4.06 11.08
C VAL A 76 -4.33 -4.11 10.82
N LEU A 77 -5.08 -3.29 11.54
CA LEU A 77 -6.54 -3.25 11.50
C LEU A 77 -7.08 -2.04 10.72
N ALA A 78 -6.42 -0.88 10.86
CA ALA A 78 -6.88 0.37 10.26
C ALA A 78 -5.75 1.38 10.06
N VAL A 79 -6.03 2.39 9.22
CA VAL A 79 -5.16 3.55 8.97
C VAL A 79 -5.90 4.81 9.38
N TYR A 80 -5.22 5.72 10.09
CA TYR A 80 -5.79 7.01 10.44
C TYR A 80 -5.62 8.00 9.28
N LEU A 81 -6.74 8.47 8.71
CA LEU A 81 -6.77 9.37 7.56
C LEU A 81 -7.93 10.37 7.73
N ASN A 82 -7.66 11.65 7.49
CA ASN A 82 -8.65 12.73 7.54
C ASN A 82 -9.50 12.68 8.83
N GLN A 83 -8.80 12.65 9.96
CA GLN A 83 -9.37 12.64 11.31
C GLN A 83 -10.21 11.41 11.71
N CYS A 84 -10.16 10.33 10.92
CA CYS A 84 -10.92 9.10 11.15
C CYS A 84 -10.04 7.85 11.02
N TRP A 85 -10.40 6.79 11.75
CA TRP A 85 -9.85 5.45 11.54
C TRP A 85 -10.57 4.74 10.40
N TRP A 86 -9.82 4.31 9.39
CA TRP A 86 -10.33 3.60 8.23
C TRP A 86 -9.92 2.13 8.25
N PRO A 87 -10.87 1.17 8.22
CA PRO A 87 -10.52 -0.23 8.04
C PRO A 87 -9.89 -0.44 6.67
N LEU A 88 -8.96 -1.39 6.57
CA LEU A 88 -8.18 -1.62 5.34
C LEU A 88 -9.06 -1.90 4.11
N GLU A 89 -10.16 -2.62 4.28
CA GLU A 89 -11.12 -2.93 3.20
C GLU A 89 -11.84 -1.69 2.67
N ASP A 90 -11.93 -0.60 3.43
CA ASP A 90 -12.50 0.66 2.95
C ASP A 90 -11.44 1.59 2.37
N VAL A 91 -10.19 1.49 2.84
CA VAL A 91 -9.07 2.25 2.25
C VAL A 91 -8.85 1.88 0.79
N ILE A 92 -9.01 0.61 0.45
CA ILE A 92 -8.80 0.09 -0.92
C ILE A 92 -10.03 0.26 -1.83
N LYS A 93 -11.07 0.96 -1.40
CA LYS A 93 -12.24 1.30 -2.22
C LYS A 93 -12.17 2.75 -2.66
N THR A 94 -12.79 3.02 -3.80
CA THR A 94 -12.91 4.36 -4.38
C THR A 94 -14.32 4.92 -4.27
N ALA A 95 -14.44 6.25 -4.17
CA ALA A 95 -15.72 6.95 -4.27
C ALA A 95 -16.40 6.80 -5.64
N ASP A 96 -15.66 6.45 -6.69
CA ASP A 96 -16.20 6.17 -8.02
C ASP A 96 -16.47 4.66 -8.17
N PRO A 97 -17.73 4.19 -8.03
CA PRO A 97 -18.04 2.77 -8.18
C PRO A 97 -17.84 2.25 -9.61
N SER A 98 -17.70 3.15 -10.59
CA SER A 98 -17.43 2.78 -11.99
C SER A 98 -15.94 2.62 -12.30
N ARG A 99 -15.06 2.95 -11.34
CA ARG A 99 -13.61 2.83 -11.51
C ARG A 99 -13.21 1.37 -11.72
N ASP A 100 -12.65 1.11 -12.89
CA ASP A 100 -12.29 -0.23 -13.33
C ASP A 100 -11.02 -0.19 -14.20
N GLY A 101 -10.29 -1.30 -14.24
CA GLY A 101 -9.10 -1.45 -15.07
C GLY A 101 -7.80 -0.97 -14.42
N LEU A 102 -6.72 -0.98 -15.23
CA LEU A 102 -5.38 -0.61 -14.78
C LEU A 102 -5.18 0.89 -14.86
N ILE A 103 -4.95 1.52 -13.71
CA ILE A 103 -4.84 2.97 -13.58
C ILE A 103 -3.48 3.31 -12.96
N LEU A 104 -2.78 4.26 -13.59
CA LEU A 104 -1.50 4.78 -13.09
C LEU A 104 -1.71 5.52 -11.76
N VAL A 105 -0.82 5.27 -10.80
CA VAL A 105 -0.81 5.97 -9.51
C VAL A 105 -0.27 7.39 -9.71
N GLN A 106 -1.12 8.39 -9.48
CA GLN A 106 -0.84 9.81 -9.69
C GLN A 106 -1.16 10.68 -8.45
N THR A 107 -2.12 10.26 -7.64
CA THR A 107 -2.63 11.01 -6.48
C THR A 107 -2.09 10.46 -5.15
N LEU A 108 -2.17 11.28 -4.10
CA LEU A 108 -1.85 10.83 -2.73
C LEU A 108 -2.76 9.68 -2.28
N GLY A 109 -4.06 9.77 -2.57
CA GLY A 109 -5.01 8.70 -2.27
C GLY A 109 -4.61 7.37 -2.90
N GLU A 110 -4.26 7.36 -4.20
CA GLU A 110 -3.77 6.16 -4.88
C GLU A 110 -2.43 5.66 -4.31
N ARG A 111 -1.54 6.57 -3.86
CA ARG A 111 -0.31 6.18 -3.16
C ARG A 111 -0.59 5.49 -1.84
N ILE A 112 -1.59 5.95 -1.09
CA ILE A 112 -2.02 5.29 0.15
C ILE A 112 -2.65 3.93 -0.16
N VAL A 113 -3.49 3.81 -1.19
CA VAL A 113 -4.04 2.51 -1.63
C VAL A 113 -2.92 1.55 -2.02
N LEU A 114 -1.93 2.01 -2.80
CA LEU A 114 -0.76 1.22 -3.15
C LEU A 114 0.04 0.77 -1.92
N PHE A 115 0.22 1.67 -0.95
CA PHE A 115 0.86 1.35 0.33
C PHE A 115 0.10 0.26 1.08
N VAL A 116 -1.22 0.37 1.21
CA VAL A 116 -2.05 -0.65 1.87
C VAL A 116 -1.96 -1.98 1.14
N LEU A 117 -2.04 -2.00 -0.19
CA LEU A 117 -1.92 -3.23 -0.97
C LEU A 117 -0.55 -3.89 -0.81
N ASN A 118 0.53 -3.12 -0.87
CA ASN A 118 1.91 -3.65 -0.86
C ASN A 118 2.41 -3.96 0.55
N TYR A 119 2.41 -2.96 1.43
CA TYR A 119 3.05 -3.05 2.74
C TYR A 119 2.20 -3.88 3.70
N ILE A 120 0.89 -3.63 3.73
CA ILE A 120 0.00 -4.25 4.72
C ILE A 120 -0.60 -5.55 4.19
N ILE A 121 -1.40 -5.49 3.12
CA ILE A 121 -2.13 -6.67 2.62
C ILE A 121 -1.15 -7.70 2.08
N PHE A 122 -0.26 -7.32 1.16
CA PHE A 122 0.72 -8.25 0.62
C PHE A 122 1.83 -8.59 1.62
N GLY A 123 2.44 -7.58 2.26
CA GLY A 123 3.58 -7.76 3.14
C GLY A 123 3.29 -8.42 4.49
N MET A 124 2.10 -8.21 5.06
CA MET A 124 1.77 -8.70 6.41
C MET A 124 0.64 -9.73 6.42
N LEU A 125 -0.45 -9.49 5.68
CA LEU A 125 -1.67 -10.32 5.80
C LEU A 125 -1.72 -11.52 4.84
N GLU A 126 -1.25 -11.35 3.61
CA GLU A 126 -1.31 -12.35 2.56
C GLU A 126 0.05 -12.96 2.19
N GLY A 127 1.14 -12.38 2.71
CA GLY A 127 2.51 -12.81 2.49
C GLY A 127 2.73 -14.25 2.93
N SER A 128 3.64 -14.96 2.25
CA SER A 128 4.06 -16.27 2.70
C SER A 128 5.07 -16.12 3.83
N SER A 129 4.86 -16.81 4.94
CA SER A 129 5.84 -16.97 6.05
C SER A 129 7.15 -17.67 5.63
N ALA A 130 7.35 -17.93 4.33
CA ALA A 130 8.47 -18.68 3.77
C ALA A 130 9.63 -17.79 3.31
N ASN A 131 9.41 -16.49 3.16
CA ASN A 131 10.46 -15.52 2.86
C ASN A 131 10.29 -14.37 3.85
N ASP A 132 11.23 -14.21 4.78
CA ASP A 132 11.35 -13.09 5.75
C ASP A 132 11.56 -11.70 5.09
N ALA A 133 11.17 -11.56 3.81
CA ALA A 133 11.28 -10.33 3.07
C ALA A 133 10.09 -9.43 3.44
N PHE A 134 10.31 -8.54 4.40
CA PHE A 134 9.44 -7.40 4.62
C PHE A 134 9.42 -6.55 3.35
N PHE A 135 8.26 -6.46 2.70
CA PHE A 135 8.11 -5.56 1.57
C PHE A 135 8.14 -4.12 2.08
N LEU A 136 9.17 -3.38 1.69
CA LEU A 136 9.28 -1.97 2.02
C LEU A 136 8.24 -1.16 1.22
N PRO A 137 7.82 0.00 1.75
CA PRO A 137 7.03 0.95 0.97
C PRO A 137 7.77 1.33 -0.33
N HIS A 138 7.02 1.62 -1.40
CA HIS A 138 7.63 2.10 -2.64
C HIS A 138 8.31 3.47 -2.45
N SER A 139 9.26 3.83 -3.32
CA SER A 139 9.76 5.22 -3.29
C SER A 139 8.68 6.19 -3.80
N ALA A 140 8.79 7.47 -3.43
CA ALA A 140 7.85 8.49 -3.91
C ALA A 140 7.80 8.60 -5.46
N THR A 141 8.91 8.29 -6.12
CA THR A 141 9.09 8.38 -7.57
C THR A 141 8.81 7.07 -8.31
N GLU A 142 8.55 5.98 -7.60
CA GLU A 142 8.38 4.67 -8.22
C GLU A 142 7.05 4.57 -8.97
N CYS A 143 7.12 4.19 -10.24
CA CYS A 143 5.93 4.04 -11.08
C CYS A 143 5.16 2.78 -10.69
N ALA A 144 3.84 2.88 -10.59
CA ALA A 144 2.98 1.74 -10.31
C ALA A 144 1.60 1.95 -10.93
N LYS A 145 0.92 0.84 -11.26
CA LYS A 145 -0.50 0.84 -11.61
C LYS A 145 -1.29 -0.02 -10.63
N ILE A 146 -2.48 0.44 -10.28
CA ILE A 146 -3.45 -0.32 -9.50
C ILE A 146 -4.51 -0.85 -10.45
N LEU A 147 -4.83 -2.14 -10.33
CA LEU A 147 -5.97 -2.74 -11.00
C LEU A 147 -7.21 -2.57 -10.12
N TRP A 148 -8.17 -1.82 -10.61
CA TRP A 148 -9.48 -1.62 -10.02
C TRP A 148 -10.48 -2.60 -10.63
N SER A 149 -11.39 -3.12 -9.80
CA SER A 149 -12.50 -3.98 -10.19
C SER A 149 -13.74 -3.56 -9.41
N ASN A 150 -14.75 -3.02 -10.10
CA ASN A 150 -15.98 -2.50 -9.49
C ASN A 150 -15.73 -1.56 -8.29
N GLY A 151 -14.80 -0.61 -8.45
CA GLY A 151 -14.47 0.36 -7.40
C GLY A 151 -13.63 -0.18 -6.24
N GLU A 152 -13.13 -1.41 -6.31
CA GLU A 152 -12.21 -2.00 -5.32
C GLU A 152 -10.83 -2.25 -5.96
N ALA A 153 -9.76 -1.90 -5.24
CA ALA A 153 -8.41 -2.20 -5.67
C ALA A 153 -8.08 -3.69 -5.39
N VAL A 154 -7.85 -4.45 -6.45
CA VAL A 154 -7.74 -5.92 -6.39
C VAL A 154 -6.32 -6.44 -6.62
N ALA A 155 -5.49 -5.65 -7.29
CA ALA A 155 -4.11 -5.99 -7.63
C ALA A 155 -3.31 -4.71 -7.93
N PHE A 156 -1.99 -4.83 -7.98
CA PHE A 156 -1.11 -3.78 -8.47
C PHE A 156 0.15 -4.37 -9.12
N TYR A 157 0.85 -3.53 -9.89
CA TYR A 157 2.24 -3.77 -10.21
C TYR A 157 3.07 -2.47 -10.16
N SER A 158 4.35 -2.59 -9.85
CA SER A 158 5.33 -1.50 -9.85
C SER A 158 6.42 -1.71 -10.89
N VAL A 159 7.07 -0.62 -11.29
CA VAL A 159 8.08 -0.60 -12.34
C VAL A 159 9.30 0.21 -11.91
N LYS A 160 10.49 -0.36 -12.08
CA LYS A 160 11.74 0.39 -12.10
C LYS A 160 11.99 0.88 -13.52
N MET A 161 12.03 2.19 -13.68
CA MET A 161 12.21 2.80 -14.99
C MET A 161 13.67 2.69 -15.45
N LYS A 162 13.89 2.51 -16.76
CA LYS A 162 15.22 2.62 -17.36
C LYS A 162 15.86 3.96 -16.99
N GLY A 163 17.14 3.92 -16.59
CA GLY A 163 17.90 5.07 -16.10
C GLY A 163 17.68 5.42 -14.63
N SER A 164 16.70 4.81 -13.93
CA SER A 164 16.54 5.01 -12.49
C SER A 164 17.62 4.27 -11.69
N LEU A 165 18.00 4.81 -10.53
CA LEU A 165 19.03 4.23 -9.66
C LEU A 165 18.56 2.89 -9.09
N CYS A 166 19.45 1.89 -9.11
CA CYS A 166 19.20 0.55 -8.55
C CYS A 166 19.06 0.61 -7.02
N ASP A 167 19.96 1.34 -6.37
CA ASP A 167 19.93 1.62 -4.94
C ASP A 167 20.50 3.03 -4.67
N GLY A 168 20.43 3.48 -3.41
CA GLY A 168 20.95 4.79 -3.02
C GLY A 168 22.46 4.84 -2.75
N MET A 169 23.16 3.70 -2.85
CA MET A 169 24.55 3.53 -2.42
C MET A 169 25.50 3.37 -3.60
N THR A 170 24.98 2.96 -4.75
CA THR A 170 25.73 2.73 -5.98
C THR A 170 25.23 3.70 -7.06
N SER A 171 26.14 4.12 -7.94
CA SER A 171 25.77 4.90 -9.14
C SER A 171 25.25 4.00 -10.27
N GLN A 172 24.72 2.82 -9.94
CA GLN A 172 24.18 1.88 -10.92
C GLN A 172 22.73 2.24 -11.25
N CYS A 173 22.39 2.17 -12.53
CA CYS A 173 21.04 2.42 -13.01
C CYS A 173 20.48 1.20 -13.76
N TYR A 174 19.16 1.05 -13.71
CA TYR A 174 18.47 0.06 -14.52
C TYR A 174 18.68 0.34 -16.01
N LEU A 175 19.14 -0.66 -16.76
CA LEU A 175 19.44 -0.52 -18.19
C LEU A 175 18.20 -0.70 -19.09
N LEU A 176 17.08 -1.15 -18.51
CA LEU A 176 15.81 -1.43 -19.18
C LEU A 176 14.67 -1.33 -18.15
N PRO A 177 13.39 -1.17 -18.58
CA PRO A 177 12.26 -1.18 -17.66
C PRO A 177 12.09 -2.55 -16.99
N VAL A 178 11.92 -2.56 -15.67
CA VAL A 178 11.79 -3.80 -14.88
C VAL A 178 10.43 -3.83 -14.18
N LEU A 179 9.67 -4.90 -14.38
CA LEU A 179 8.51 -5.24 -13.56
C LEU A 179 9.02 -5.65 -12.17
N ASP A 180 8.82 -4.78 -11.17
CA ASP A 180 9.49 -4.91 -9.88
C ASP A 180 8.69 -5.74 -8.88
N THR A 181 7.45 -5.31 -8.62
CA THR A 181 6.51 -6.04 -7.77
C THR A 181 5.23 -6.23 -8.55
N ILE A 182 4.66 -7.44 -8.48
CA ILE A 182 3.34 -7.73 -9.02
C ILE A 182 2.57 -8.54 -7.99
N PHE A 183 1.37 -8.09 -7.67
CA PHE A 183 0.57 -8.68 -6.61
C PHE A 183 -0.90 -8.70 -7.00
N VAL A 184 -1.53 -9.86 -6.77
CA VAL A 184 -2.98 -10.04 -6.88
C VAL A 184 -3.48 -10.52 -5.51
N ARG A 185 -4.45 -9.82 -4.94
CA ARG A 185 -5.07 -10.21 -3.67
C ARG A 185 -5.64 -11.63 -3.77
N ARG A 186 -5.49 -12.41 -2.70
CA ARG A 186 -5.74 -13.87 -2.67
C ARG A 186 -7.14 -14.22 -3.17
N LYS A 187 -8.15 -13.43 -2.79
CA LYS A 187 -9.55 -13.61 -3.19
C LYS A 187 -9.83 -13.39 -4.69
N TYR A 188 -8.90 -12.80 -5.45
CA TYR A 188 -9.01 -12.56 -6.90
C TYR A 188 -7.98 -13.32 -7.75
N ARG A 189 -7.18 -14.21 -7.15
CA ARG A 189 -6.21 -15.04 -7.89
C ARG A 189 -6.92 -16.07 -8.77
N ARG A 190 -6.21 -16.59 -9.78
CA ARG A 190 -6.71 -17.56 -10.78
C ARG A 190 -7.83 -17.03 -11.70
N GLY A 191 -7.97 -15.71 -11.80
CA GLY A 191 -8.89 -15.03 -12.73
C GLY A 191 -8.21 -14.34 -13.92
N GLY A 192 -6.95 -14.67 -14.23
CA GLY A 192 -6.20 -14.05 -15.34
C GLY A 192 -5.67 -12.63 -15.07
N LEU A 193 -5.85 -12.09 -13.87
CA LEU A 193 -5.44 -10.71 -13.53
C LEU A 193 -3.92 -10.48 -13.61
N GLY A 194 -3.12 -11.48 -13.21
CA GLY A 194 -1.66 -11.41 -13.34
C GLY A 194 -1.22 -11.30 -14.80
N MET A 195 -1.84 -12.09 -15.69
CA MET A 195 -1.57 -12.03 -17.13
C MET A 195 -2.02 -10.69 -17.75
N LYS A 196 -3.16 -10.15 -17.29
CA LYS A 196 -3.63 -8.81 -17.68
C LYS A 196 -2.58 -7.73 -17.36
N MET A 197 -2.01 -7.76 -16.15
CA MET A 197 -0.96 -6.83 -15.74
C MET A 197 0.35 -7.02 -16.51
N LEU A 198 0.75 -8.28 -16.75
CA LEU A 198 1.96 -8.56 -17.53
C LEU A 198 1.83 -8.07 -18.98
N ASN A 199 0.67 -8.28 -19.61
CA ASN A 199 0.41 -7.78 -20.96
C ASN A 199 0.40 -6.25 -21.01
N ASP A 200 -0.24 -5.58 -20.04
CA ASP A 200 -0.20 -4.12 -19.93
C ASP A 200 1.24 -3.60 -19.78
N PHE A 201 2.05 -4.23 -18.93
CA PHE A 201 3.46 -3.87 -18.78
C PHE A 201 4.22 -3.99 -20.10
N CYS A 202 4.09 -5.10 -20.83
CA CYS A 202 4.70 -5.26 -22.15
C CYS A 202 4.21 -4.19 -23.15
N GLN A 203 2.91 -3.89 -23.16
CA GLN A 203 2.32 -2.85 -24.02
C GLN A 203 2.83 -1.44 -23.69
N SER A 204 3.09 -1.17 -22.42
CA SER A 204 3.60 0.12 -21.96
C SER A 204 5.03 0.41 -22.44
N PHE A 205 5.79 -0.63 -22.82
CA PHE A 205 7.20 -0.54 -23.20
C PHE A 205 7.51 -1.21 -24.55
N MET A 206 6.59 -1.12 -25.52
CA MET A 206 6.72 -1.74 -26.84
C MET A 206 7.93 -1.30 -27.67
N ALA A 207 8.53 -0.16 -27.34
CA ALA A 207 9.72 0.37 -28.01
C ALA A 207 11.04 -0.21 -27.47
N GLU A 208 11.01 -0.96 -26.37
CA GLU A 208 12.21 -1.57 -25.79
C GLU A 208 12.44 -2.97 -26.37
N ASP A 209 13.69 -3.29 -26.73
CA ASP A 209 14.07 -4.60 -27.26
C ASP A 209 13.96 -5.73 -26.22
N ALA A 210 14.03 -5.37 -24.94
CA ALA A 210 13.96 -6.30 -23.82
C ALA A 210 13.34 -5.65 -22.58
N LEU A 211 12.66 -6.46 -21.77
CA LEU A 211 12.05 -6.08 -20.50
C LEU A 211 12.59 -6.96 -19.38
N GLY A 212 12.62 -6.42 -18.17
CA GLY A 212 13.13 -7.09 -16.99
C GLY A 212 12.02 -7.50 -16.05
N ILE A 213 12.30 -8.51 -15.23
CA ILE A 213 11.47 -8.92 -14.11
C ILE A 213 12.39 -9.02 -12.90
N SER A 214 12.01 -8.39 -11.79
CA SER A 214 12.75 -8.47 -10.53
C SER A 214 12.64 -9.88 -9.94
N CYS A 215 13.74 -10.35 -9.34
CA CYS A 215 13.78 -11.59 -8.57
C CYS A 215 13.67 -11.30 -7.06
N PRO A 216 13.09 -12.21 -6.26
CA PRO A 216 12.58 -13.54 -6.64
C PRO A 216 11.18 -13.51 -7.28
N ILE A 217 10.92 -14.47 -8.19
CA ILE A 217 9.60 -14.69 -8.79
C ILE A 217 8.84 -15.72 -7.96
N SER A 218 7.62 -15.39 -7.51
CA SER A 218 6.80 -16.33 -6.75
C SER A 218 6.37 -17.53 -7.59
N ALA A 219 6.25 -18.71 -6.97
CA ALA A 219 5.83 -19.94 -7.66
C ALA A 219 4.48 -19.77 -8.41
N ALA A 220 3.58 -18.95 -7.86
CA ALA A 220 2.27 -18.66 -8.44
C ALA A 220 2.34 -17.90 -9.78
N MET A 221 3.47 -17.25 -10.10
CA MET A 221 3.66 -16.58 -11.40
C MET A 221 4.05 -17.54 -12.53
N TYR A 222 4.48 -18.77 -12.21
CA TYR A 222 4.81 -19.79 -13.20
C TYR A 222 3.59 -20.64 -13.61
N GLN A 223 2.43 -20.41 -12.99
CA GLN A 223 1.18 -21.16 -13.19
C GLN A 223 0.17 -20.29 -13.93
#